data_AF-A0A0G3G4W0-F1
#
_entry.id   AF-A0A0G3G4W0-F1
#
_cell.length_a   1.000
_cell.length_b   1.000
_cell.length_c   1.000
_cell.angle_alpha   90.00
_cell.angle_beta   90.00
_cell.angle_gamma   90.00
#
_symmetry.space_group_name_H-M   'P 1'
#
loop_
_entity.id
_entity.type
_entity.pdbx_description
1 polymer ?
#
loop_
_entity_poly.entity_id
_entity_poly.type
_entity_poly.pdbx_seq_one_letter_code
_entity_poly.pdbx_strand_id
1 'polypeptide(L)' 'MSNHMADVTIHIDENTDHAARERIQDTLRELPGVMAASSHDERPHLMVVEYDPERVDSRKLLDTVTATGVHAELIGL' A
#
# COMPACT_ATOMS: atom_id res chain seq x y z
N MET A 1 15.48 -1.42 20.07
CA MET A 1 14.93 -1.18 18.73
C MET A 1 13.48 -1.60 18.80
N SER A 2 12.57 -0.63 18.88
CA SER A 2 11.15 -0.90 18.88
C SER A 2 10.77 -1.21 17.43
N ASN A 3 10.63 -2.49 17.09
CA ASN A 3 10.07 -2.91 15.80
C ASN A 3 8.55 -2.91 15.94
N HIS A 4 7.94 -1.72 15.99
CA HIS A 4 6.50 -1.66 15.77
C HIS A 4 6.30 -1.91 14.29
N MET A 5 5.85 -3.12 13.96
CA MET A 5 5.46 -3.47 12.60
C MET A 5 3.95 -3.61 12.60
N ALA A 6 3.32 -2.93 11.65
CA ALA A 6 1.92 -3.10 11.33
C ALA A 6 1.81 -3.45 9.84
N ASP A 7 0.73 -4.13 9.49
CA ASP A 7 0.32 -4.32 8.12
C ASP A 7 -1.04 -3.66 7.89
N VAL A 8 -1.27 -3.25 6.64
CA VAL A 8 -2.58 -2.79 6.21
C VAL A 8 -2.88 -3.31 4.82
N THR A 9 -4.14 -3.64 4.58
CA THR A 9 -4.62 -4.00 3.24
C THR A 9 -5.32 -2.80 2.62
N ILE A 10 -4.89 -2.45 1.42
CA ILE A 10 -5.49 -1.42 0.56
C ILE A 10 -6.25 -2.13 -0.55
N HIS A 11 -7.55 -1.85 -0.64
CA HIS A 11 -8.39 -2.19 -1.78
C HIS A 11 -8.20 -1.15 -2.87
N ILE A 12 -8.05 -1.56 -4.12
CA ILE A 12 -8.05 -0.68 -5.30
C ILE A 12 -9.27 -1.06 -6.15
N ASP A 13 -10.12 -0.07 -6.44
CA ASP A 13 -11.41 -0.31 -7.12
C ASP A 13 -11.22 -0.53 -8.62
N GLU A 14 -10.18 0.06 -9.22
CA GLU A 14 -9.87 -0.11 -10.62
C GLU A 14 -9.31 -1.49 -10.93
N ASN A 15 -9.59 -1.95 -12.16
CA ASN A 15 -8.88 -3.08 -12.73
C ASN A 15 -7.48 -2.63 -13.18
N THR A 16 -6.53 -2.64 -12.24
CA THR A 16 -5.13 -2.29 -12.49
C THR A 16 -4.39 -3.43 -13.18
N ASP A 17 -3.67 -3.13 -14.26
CA ASP A 17 -2.74 -4.08 -14.87
C ASP A 17 -1.50 -4.33 -13.98
N HIS A 18 -0.67 -5.31 -14.34
CA HIS A 18 0.54 -5.63 -13.58
C HIS A 18 1.49 -4.44 -13.45
N ALA A 19 1.70 -3.70 -14.54
CA ALA A 19 2.62 -2.56 -14.55
C ALA A 19 2.13 -1.41 -13.66
N ALA A 20 0.82 -1.17 -13.58
CA ALA A 20 0.22 -0.21 -12.68
C ALA A 20 0.41 -0.61 -11.22
N ARG A 21 0.18 -1.88 -10.90
CA ARG A 21 0.41 -2.42 -9.55
C ARG A 21 1.87 -2.30 -9.13
N GLU A 22 2.82 -2.60 -10.00
CA GLU A 22 4.25 -2.42 -9.73
C GLU A 22 4.60 -0.96 -9.46
N ARG A 23 4.12 -0.01 -10.27
CA ARG A 23 4.35 1.43 -10.05
C ARG A 23 3.81 1.89 -8.70
N ILE A 24 2.62 1.44 -8.32
CA ILE A 24 2.02 1.77 -7.02
C ILE A 24 2.86 1.19 -5.87
N GLN A 25 3.30 -0.06 -5.98
CA GLN A 25 4.18 -0.68 -4.99
C GLN A 25 5.51 0.09 -4.85
N ASP A 26 6.13 0.47 -5.96
CA ASP A 26 7.38 1.22 -5.94
C ASP A 26 7.21 2.60 -5.28
N THR A 27 6.12 3.30 -5.60
CA THR A 27 5.78 4.59 -4.98
C THR A 27 5.61 4.45 -3.47
N LEU A 28 4.99 3.36 -3.00
CA LEU A 28 4.85 3.09 -1.57
C LEU A 28 6.20 2.78 -0.90
N ARG A 29 7.07 2.01 -1.56
CA ARG A 29 8.41 1.67 -1.04
C ARG A 29 9.33 2.88 -0.89
N GLU A 30 9.07 3.97 -1.61
CA GLU A 30 9.79 5.23 -1.46
C GLU A 30 9.43 5.99 -0.16
N LEU A 31 8.31 5.65 0.50
CA LEU A 31 7.89 6.30 1.74
C LEU A 31 8.76 5.86 2.92
N PRO A 32 9.35 6.81 3.69
CA PRO A 32 10.07 6.48 4.90
C PRO A 32 9.17 5.75 5.92
N GLY A 33 9.52 4.52 6.27
CA GLY A 33 8.75 3.68 7.19
C GLY A 33 7.98 2.56 6.52
N VAL A 34 7.86 2.55 5.19
CA VAL A 34 7.37 1.37 4.46
C VAL A 34 8.49 0.34 4.35
N MET A 35 8.16 -0.90 4.72
CA MET A 35 9.09 -2.04 4.70
C MET A 35 8.81 -2.95 3.51
N ALA A 36 7.53 -3.18 3.21
CA ALA A 36 7.12 -3.95 2.05
C ALA A 36 5.78 -3.44 1.50
N ALA A 37 5.60 -3.55 0.19
CA ALA A 37 4.32 -3.38 -0.49
C ALA A 37 4.20 -4.52 -1.49
N SER A 38 3.08 -5.25 -1.50
CA SER A 38 2.91 -6.42 -2.36
C SER A 38 1.45 -6.55 -2.80
N SER A 39 1.24 -6.96 -4.06
CA SER A 39 -0.08 -7.33 -4.58
C SER A 39 -0.05 -8.76 -5.09
N HIS A 40 -1.15 -9.50 -4.95
CA HIS A 40 -1.25 -10.87 -5.46
C HIS A 40 -1.90 -10.89 -6.84
N ASP A 41 -1.38 -11.68 -7.79
CA ASP A 41 -1.96 -11.76 -9.14
C ASP A 41 -3.36 -12.38 -9.16
N GLU A 42 -3.63 -13.30 -8.23
CA GLU A 42 -4.98 -13.86 -8.06
C GLU A 42 -5.98 -12.87 -7.46
N ARG A 43 -5.49 -11.78 -6.84
CA ARG A 43 -6.29 -10.72 -6.21
C ARG A 43 -5.69 -9.34 -6.52
N PRO A 44 -5.76 -8.90 -7.79
CA PRO A 44 -5.04 -7.71 -8.26
C PRO A 44 -5.55 -6.40 -7.62
N HIS A 45 -6.77 -6.41 -7.08
CA HIS A 45 -7.40 -5.30 -6.35
C HIS A 45 -6.96 -5.22 -4.88
N LEU A 46 -6.12 -6.14 -4.39
CA LEU A 46 -5.62 -6.14 -3.02
C LEU A 46 -4.12 -5.89 -3.00
N MET A 47 -3.72 -4.95 -2.15
CA MET A 47 -2.34 -4.66 -1.85
C MET A 47 -2.10 -4.67 -0.34
N VAL A 48 -1.13 -5.45 0.10
CA VAL A 48 -0.70 -5.51 1.49
C VAL A 48 0.55 -4.67 1.64
N VAL A 49 0.53 -3.77 2.62
CA VAL A 49 1.66 -2.88 2.93
C VAL A 49 2.08 -3.12 4.36
N GLU A 50 3.34 -3.50 4.54
CA GLU A 50 4.00 -3.62 5.85
C GLU A 50 4.77 -2.33 6.13
N TYR A 51 4.54 -1.74 7.31
CA TYR A 51 5.09 -0.45 7.66
C TYR A 51 5.36 -0.29 9.16
N ASP A 52 6.16 0.71 9.49
CA ASP A 52 6.41 1.17 10.84
C ASP A 52 5.43 2.31 11.18
N PRO A 53 4.43 2.08 12.07
CA PRO A 53 3.42 3.06 12.42
C PRO A 53 3.98 4.25 13.22
N GLU A 54 5.23 4.18 13.72
CA GLU A 54 5.89 5.35 14.32
C GLU A 54 6.44 6.32 13.27
N ARG A 55 6.57 5.86 12.00
CA ARG A 55 7.19 6.63 10.90
C ARG A 55 6.21 7.04 9.82
N VAL A 56 5.22 6.21 9.53
CA VAL A 56 4.17 6.47 8.54
C VAL A 56 2.87 5.88 9.03
N ASP A 57 1.74 6.56 8.81
CA ASP A 57 0.42 6.04 9.17
C ASP A 57 -0.32 5.46 7.95
N SER A 58 -1.30 4.61 8.20
CA SER A 58 -2.10 3.96 7.15
C SER A 58 -2.84 4.95 6.25
N ARG A 59 -3.18 6.14 6.74
CA ARG A 59 -3.85 7.17 5.94
C ARG A 59 -2.89 7.80 4.95
N LYS A 60 -1.63 8.02 5.33
CA LYS A 60 -0.58 8.48 4.41
C LYS A 60 -0.29 7.45 3.31
N LEU A 61 -0.39 6.16 3.63
CA LEU A 61 -0.29 5.09 2.63
C LEU A 61 -1.44 5.19 1.62
N LEU A 62 -2.68 5.33 2.11
CA LEU A 62 -3.87 5.51 1.27
C LEU A 62 -3.79 6.75 0.38
N ASP A 63 -3.39 7.89 0.94
CA ASP A 63 -3.24 9.15 0.21
C ASP A 63 -2.19 9.00 -0.90
N THR A 64 -1.11 8.25 -0.65
CA THR A 64 -0.07 7.98 -1.65
C THR A 64 -0.61 7.12 -2.80
N VAL A 65 -1.40 6.09 -2.51
CA VAL A 65 -2.02 5.26 -3.54
C VAL A 65 -3.04 6.06 -4.35
N THR A 66 -3.94 6.79 -3.69
CA THR A 66 -4.95 7.59 -4.40
C THR A 66 -4.34 8.71 -5.25
N ALA A 67 -3.18 9.25 -4.84
CA ALA A 67 -2.42 10.22 -5.64
C ALA A 67 -1.87 9.65 -6.96
N THR A 68 -1.81 8.33 -7.15
CA THR A 68 -1.45 7.72 -8.44
C THR A 68 -2.62 7.71 -9.45
N GLY A 69 -3.78 8.26 -9.07
CA GLY A 69 -4.95 8.38 -9.94
C GLY A 69 -5.94 7.20 -9.87
N VAL A 70 -5.87 6.41 -8.80
CA VAL A 70 -6.78 5.28 -8.54
C VAL A 70 -7.70 5.59 -7.35
N HIS A 71 -8.85 4.94 -7.30
CA HIS A 71 -9.72 4.93 -6.13
C HIS A 71 -9.33 3.74 -5.26
N ALA A 72 -9.04 4.02 -3.99
CA ALA A 72 -8.59 3.02 -3.06
C ALA A 72 -9.19 3.24 -1.68
N GLU A 73 -9.29 2.16 -0.91
CA GLU A 73 -9.83 2.14 0.44
C GLU A 73 -8.97 1.27 1.36
N LEU A 74 -8.93 1.62 2.66
CA LEU A 74 -8.28 0.77 3.66
C LEU A 74 -9.28 -0.29 4.13
N ILE A 75 -8.91 -1.56 4.00
CA ILE A 75 -9.73 -2.71 4.36
C ILE A 75 -8.98 -3.62 5.33
N GLY A 76 -8.95 -3.23 6.60
CA GLY A 76 -8.30 -3.98 7.67
C GLY A 76 -7.55 -3.05 8.61
N LEU A 77 -7.72 -3.26 9.91
CA LEU A 77 -7.07 -2.51 10.99
C LEU A 77 -6.77 -3.45 12.15
#